data_AF-A0A1G6A7K9-F1
#
_entry.id   AF-A0A1G6A7K9-F1
#
_cell.length_a   1.000
_cell.length_b   1.000
_cell.length_c   1.000
_cell.angle_alpha   90.00
_cell.angle_beta   90.00
_cell.angle_gamma   90.00
#
_symmetry.space_group_name_H-M   'P 1'
#
loop_
_entity.id
_entity.type
_entity.pdbx_description
1 polymer ?
#
loop_
_entity_poly.entity_id
_entity_poly.type
_entity_poly.pdbx_seq_one_letter_code
_entity_poly.pdbx_strand_id
1 'polypeptide(L)'
;MRVQRQSNMNIAQLLLTGGRGAGEYKSNKIGNRGRRDEYVHGIISPTITYSKNNSRTIGISKSVMDAINFGYTNIHKDHGETVNSIKVNGKEYSKKSLPTVDEAWCSTIQAKDNVVHFDNEKYYKYTDKDGCLHTFSCDHDRLTQPYSDLISGRQNSKSYEITKFWNMLSQDGTYLGLYYSATEQKQFLNDAGIKEGFFSVESGSRKQDYFYSNGNAGVAVRKFEYDAVYDMYTNRGSALFNKYEVGSVFKIGGKEYTLNEDRKLDIPYGEDIFDIQFPQMKSDV
;
A
#
# COMPACT_ATOMS: atom_id res chain seq x y z
N MET A 1 22.56 -29.98 -28.80
CA MET A 1 22.93 -28.57 -29.04
C MET A 1 22.49 -27.76 -27.82
N ARG A 2 23.46 -27.29 -27.01
CA ARG A 2 23.24 -26.62 -25.71
C ARG A 2 22.65 -25.22 -25.92
N VAL A 3 21.56 -24.90 -25.22
CA VAL A 3 21.11 -23.52 -25.05
C VAL A 3 21.75 -22.99 -23.76
N GLN A 4 22.72 -22.09 -23.90
CA GLN A 4 23.34 -21.37 -22.78
C GLN A 4 22.29 -20.43 -22.16
N ARG A 5 22.07 -20.57 -20.84
CA ARG A 5 21.38 -19.57 -20.03
C ARG A 5 22.25 -18.31 -19.98
N GLN A 6 21.73 -17.18 -20.44
CA GLN A 6 22.30 -15.87 -20.08
C GLN A 6 21.99 -15.61 -18.60
N SER A 7 23.06 -15.30 -17.86
CA SER A 7 23.04 -14.96 -16.44
C SER A 7 22.38 -13.60 -16.23
N ASN A 8 21.35 -13.55 -15.40
CA ASN A 8 20.79 -12.29 -14.89
C ASN A 8 21.82 -11.63 -13.97
N MET A 9 22.23 -10.41 -14.30
CA MET A 9 23.12 -9.62 -13.45
C MET A 9 22.37 -9.15 -12.19
N ASN A 10 23.02 -9.30 -11.05
CA ASN A 10 22.52 -8.84 -9.75
C ASN A 10 22.83 -7.33 -9.59
N ILE A 11 21.94 -6.61 -8.89
CA ILE A 11 22.00 -5.18 -8.55
C ILE A 11 23.38 -4.74 -8.01
N ALA A 12 24.12 -5.64 -7.36
CA ALA A 12 25.49 -5.41 -6.90
C ALA A 12 26.51 -5.11 -8.03
N GLN A 13 26.31 -5.61 -9.26
CA GLN A 13 27.19 -5.33 -10.41
C GLN A 13 26.92 -3.96 -11.04
N LEU A 14 25.71 -3.40 -10.88
CA LEU A 14 25.34 -2.11 -11.46
C LEU A 14 26.01 -0.93 -10.72
N LEU A 15 26.39 -1.13 -9.45
CA LEU A 15 26.96 -0.10 -8.59
C LEU A 15 28.50 -0.01 -8.65
N LEU A 16 29.17 -0.91 -9.39
CA LEU A 16 30.64 -1.04 -9.38
C LEU A 16 31.36 -0.62 -10.67
N THR A 17 30.65 -0.23 -11.74
CA THR A 17 31.29 0.22 -12.98
C THR A 17 31.11 1.72 -13.21
N GLY A 18 31.89 2.51 -12.49
CA GLY A 18 32.12 3.91 -12.80
C GLY A 18 33.26 4.07 -13.82
N GLY A 19 32.96 4.67 -14.98
CA GLY A 19 33.92 5.46 -15.75
C GLY A 19 34.69 4.81 -16.92
N ARG A 20 34.47 5.41 -18.10
CA ARG A 20 35.39 5.60 -19.24
C ARG A 20 35.74 4.40 -20.15
N GLY A 21 35.25 4.48 -21.37
CA GLY A 21 35.78 3.80 -22.56
C GLY A 21 35.19 4.42 -23.82
N ALA A 22 35.94 5.32 -24.47
CA ALA A 22 35.59 5.87 -25.76
C ALA A 22 35.80 4.81 -26.85
N GLY A 23 34.82 4.63 -27.72
CA GLY A 23 34.90 3.77 -28.89
C GLY A 23 33.83 4.18 -29.90
N GLU A 24 34.25 4.92 -30.93
CA GLU A 24 33.42 5.29 -32.08
C GLU A 24 32.94 4.03 -32.82
N TYR A 25 31.62 3.91 -33.01
CA TYR A 25 31.05 3.11 -34.09
C TYR A 25 30.13 3.98 -34.94
N LYS A 26 30.52 4.08 -36.22
CA LYS A 26 29.89 4.90 -37.24
C LYS A 26 28.43 4.51 -37.46
N SER A 27 27.62 5.57 -37.55
CA SER A 27 26.20 5.58 -37.87
C SER A 27 25.87 4.90 -39.19
N ASN A 28 24.73 4.20 -39.26
CA ASN A 28 23.80 4.39 -40.36
C ASN A 28 22.38 3.88 -40.03
N LYS A 29 21.40 4.67 -40.48
CA LYS A 29 19.93 4.47 -40.55
C LYS A 29 19.09 4.82 -39.31
N ILE A 30 18.82 6.13 -39.25
CA ILE A 30 17.55 6.81 -38.97
C ILE A 30 16.39 5.88 -38.61
N GLY A 31 16.17 5.74 -37.31
CA GLY A 31 14.89 5.43 -36.68
C GLY A 31 14.89 6.22 -35.38
N ASN A 32 13.85 7.01 -35.15
CA ASN A 32 13.78 8.01 -34.08
C ASN A 32 13.76 7.32 -32.69
N ARG A 33 14.91 6.83 -32.22
CA ARG A 33 15.10 6.19 -30.91
C ARG A 33 15.27 7.28 -29.85
N GLY A 34 14.14 7.86 -29.46
CA GLY A 34 14.10 8.94 -28.47
C GLY A 34 12.77 9.11 -27.77
N ARG A 35 11.83 8.18 -27.92
CA ARG A 35 10.61 8.15 -27.11
C ARG A 35 10.54 6.78 -26.45
N ARG A 36 10.79 6.74 -25.14
CA ARG A 36 10.11 5.75 -24.31
C ARG A 36 8.63 6.03 -24.48
N ASP A 37 7.81 5.01 -24.69
CA ASP A 37 6.36 5.18 -24.64
C ASP A 37 6.04 5.79 -23.28
N GLU A 38 5.63 7.06 -23.29
CA GLU A 38 5.05 7.67 -22.10
C GLU A 38 3.73 6.94 -21.88
N TYR A 39 3.58 6.34 -20.71
CA TYR A 39 2.29 5.88 -20.25
C TYR A 39 1.38 7.10 -20.14
N VAL A 40 0.58 7.33 -21.18
CA VAL A 40 -0.47 8.35 -21.15
C VAL A 40 -1.58 7.79 -20.28
N HIS A 41 -1.78 8.38 -19.10
CA HIS A 41 -3.01 8.17 -18.36
C HIS A 41 -4.17 8.46 -19.31
N GLY A 42 -4.97 7.43 -19.62
CA GLY A 42 -6.27 7.65 -20.24
C GLY A 42 -7.00 8.65 -19.36
N ILE A 43 -7.41 9.78 -19.93
CA ILE A 43 -8.30 10.72 -19.26
C ILE A 43 -9.60 9.94 -19.05
N ILE A 44 -9.75 9.34 -17.87
CA ILE A 44 -11.06 8.99 -17.37
C ILE A 44 -11.71 10.35 -17.15
N SER A 45 -12.63 10.71 -18.05
CA SER A 45 -13.39 11.94 -17.90
C SER A 45 -13.93 11.98 -16.47
N PRO A 46 -13.59 13.00 -15.67
CA PRO A 46 -14.22 13.15 -14.38
C PRO A 46 -15.71 13.26 -14.65
N THR A 47 -16.48 12.28 -14.18
CA THR A 47 -17.93 12.40 -14.23
C THR A 47 -18.27 13.58 -13.34
N ILE A 48 -18.79 14.63 -13.97
CA ILE A 48 -18.98 15.95 -13.37
C ILE A 48 -20.07 15.88 -12.29
N THR A 49 -19.62 16.24 -11.09
CA THR A 49 -20.28 17.03 -10.04
C THR A 49 -21.47 16.45 -9.27
N TYR A 50 -21.17 16.22 -7.99
CA TYR A 50 -22.04 16.20 -6.82
C TYR A 50 -23.33 17.02 -6.97
N SER A 51 -24.47 16.34 -6.88
CA SER A 51 -25.69 16.95 -6.36
C SER A 51 -25.72 16.77 -4.85
N LYS A 52 -25.96 17.87 -4.13
CA LYS A 52 -26.34 17.84 -2.72
C LYS A 52 -27.73 17.19 -2.65
N ASN A 53 -27.78 15.87 -2.52
CA ASN A 53 -29.05 15.15 -2.50
C ASN A 53 -29.74 15.33 -1.14
N ASN A 54 -30.63 16.32 -1.09
CA ASN A 54 -31.81 16.28 -0.24
C ASN A 54 -32.77 15.20 -0.79
N SER A 55 -32.51 13.92 -0.53
CA SER A 55 -33.49 12.86 -0.76
C SER A 55 -34.00 12.36 0.59
N ARG A 56 -35.29 12.59 0.85
CA ARG A 56 -36.02 11.95 1.96
C ARG A 56 -35.75 10.45 1.92
N THR A 57 -35.05 9.93 2.92
CA THR A 57 -34.69 8.52 3.06
C THR A 57 -35.97 7.69 3.18
N ILE A 58 -36.23 6.86 2.18
CA ILE A 58 -36.98 5.63 2.44
C ILE A 58 -36.10 4.85 3.41
N GLY A 59 -36.54 4.67 4.66
CA GLY A 59 -35.79 3.94 5.66
C GLY A 59 -35.63 2.49 5.23
N ILE A 60 -34.52 2.16 4.57
CA ILE A 60 -34.10 0.79 4.32
C ILE A 60 -33.42 0.29 5.59
N SER A 61 -33.85 -0.86 6.09
CA SER A 61 -33.25 -1.44 7.30
C SER A 61 -31.80 -1.84 7.06
N LYS A 62 -30.99 -1.82 8.12
CA LYS A 62 -29.61 -2.31 8.07
C LYS A 62 -29.52 -3.72 7.49
N SER A 63 -30.43 -4.62 7.88
CA SER A 63 -30.46 -6.00 7.37
C SER A 63 -30.66 -6.11 5.84
N VAL A 64 -31.42 -5.20 5.23
CA VAL A 64 -31.58 -5.15 3.77
C VAL A 64 -30.31 -4.60 3.14
N MET A 65 -29.70 -3.57 3.73
CA MET A 65 -28.42 -3.04 3.24
C MET A 65 -27.30 -4.07 3.35
N ASP A 66 -27.23 -4.84 4.44
CA ASP A 66 -26.27 -5.93 4.63
C ASP A 66 -26.46 -7.02 3.57
N ALA A 67 -27.70 -7.43 3.30
CA ALA A 67 -27.99 -8.39 2.24
C ALA A 67 -27.55 -7.89 0.85
N ILE A 68 -27.68 -6.58 0.58
CA ILE A 68 -27.19 -5.97 -0.67
C ILE A 68 -25.66 -5.90 -0.69
N ASN A 69 -25.02 -5.47 0.40
CA ASN A 69 -23.59 -5.17 0.41
C ASN A 69 -22.70 -6.40 0.59
N PHE A 70 -23.15 -7.38 1.35
CA PHE A 70 -22.39 -8.60 1.67
C PHE A 70 -23.00 -9.85 1.03
N GLY A 71 -24.31 -9.85 0.76
CA GLY A 71 -25.04 -10.98 0.20
C GLY A 71 -25.26 -10.95 -1.33
N TYR A 72 -24.70 -9.97 -2.05
CA TYR A 72 -25.01 -9.75 -3.47
C TYR A 72 -24.75 -10.96 -4.36
N THR A 73 -23.78 -11.80 -4.03
CA THR A 73 -23.47 -13.01 -4.80
C THR A 73 -24.63 -14.00 -4.80
N ASN A 74 -25.39 -14.10 -3.71
CA ASN A 74 -26.59 -14.93 -3.64
C ASN A 74 -27.75 -14.28 -4.41
N ILE A 75 -27.90 -12.96 -4.33
CA ILE A 75 -28.88 -12.22 -5.13
C ILE A 75 -28.65 -12.45 -6.63
N HIS A 76 -27.38 -12.47 -7.08
CA HIS A 76 -27.03 -12.77 -8.47
C HIS A 76 -27.37 -14.20 -8.87
N LYS A 77 -27.08 -15.19 -8.00
CA LYS A 77 -27.43 -16.60 -8.24
C LYS A 77 -28.94 -16.80 -8.38
N ASP A 78 -29.73 -16.04 -7.64
CA ASP A 78 -31.20 -16.12 -7.66
C ASP A 78 -31.84 -15.23 -8.75
N HIS A 79 -31.04 -14.64 -9.64
CA HIS A 79 -31.50 -13.68 -10.66
C HIS A 79 -32.29 -12.50 -10.06
N GLY A 80 -31.95 -12.11 -8.83
CA GLY A 80 -32.63 -11.05 -8.08
C GLY A 80 -32.22 -9.63 -8.47
N GLU A 81 -31.28 -9.45 -9.40
CA GLU A 81 -30.85 -8.14 -9.87
C GLU A 81 -31.23 -7.90 -11.34
N THR A 82 -31.84 -6.74 -11.62
CA THR A 82 -32.12 -6.27 -12.98
C THR A 82 -31.32 -4.99 -13.26
N VAL A 83 -31.47 -4.42 -14.45
CA VAL A 83 -30.85 -3.13 -14.80
C VAL A 83 -31.24 -2.02 -13.80
N ASN A 84 -32.50 -1.99 -13.33
CA ASN A 84 -33.03 -0.87 -12.55
C ASN A 84 -33.33 -1.20 -11.08
N SER A 85 -33.33 -2.48 -10.71
CA SER A 85 -33.79 -2.93 -9.40
C SER A 85 -32.95 -4.08 -8.83
N ILE A 86 -33.10 -4.28 -7.53
CA ILE A 86 -32.55 -5.40 -6.78
C ILE A 86 -33.63 -5.97 -5.85
N LYS A 87 -33.77 -7.30 -5.81
CA LYS A 87 -34.76 -8.01 -5.02
C LYS A 87 -34.09 -8.63 -3.80
N VAL A 88 -34.58 -8.27 -2.62
CA VAL A 88 -34.08 -8.76 -1.33
C VAL A 88 -35.29 -9.23 -0.51
N ASN A 89 -35.23 -10.47 -0.03
CA ASN A 89 -36.30 -11.08 0.78
C ASN A 89 -37.70 -10.94 0.15
N GLY A 90 -37.80 -11.16 -1.17
CA GLY A 90 -39.07 -11.06 -1.90
C GLY A 90 -39.50 -9.65 -2.28
N LYS A 91 -38.89 -8.60 -1.71
CA LYS A 91 -39.21 -7.20 -2.00
C LYS A 91 -38.23 -6.60 -3.00
N GLU A 92 -38.75 -5.86 -3.96
CA GLU A 92 -37.97 -5.17 -4.99
C GLU A 92 -37.65 -3.73 -4.57
N TYR A 93 -36.40 -3.33 -4.77
CA TYR A 93 -35.88 -2.00 -4.47
C TYR A 93 -35.32 -1.39 -5.75
N SER A 94 -35.69 -0.13 -6.04
CA SER A 94 -35.07 0.59 -7.15
C SER A 94 -33.63 0.98 -6.79
N LYS A 95 -32.67 0.66 -7.66
CA LYS A 95 -31.25 0.98 -7.46
C LYS A 95 -31.05 2.48 -7.22
N LYS A 96 -31.70 3.33 -8.02
CA LYS A 96 -31.62 4.80 -7.86
C LYS A 96 -32.15 5.32 -6.52
N SER A 97 -33.00 4.55 -5.84
CA SER A 97 -33.59 4.92 -4.55
C SER A 97 -32.84 4.39 -3.34
N LEU A 98 -31.83 3.52 -3.53
CA LEU A 98 -31.05 2.99 -2.43
C LEU A 98 -30.29 4.14 -1.74
N PRO A 99 -30.37 4.28 -0.40
CA PRO A 99 -29.58 5.24 0.33
C PRO A 99 -28.10 4.84 0.31
N THR A 100 -27.24 5.77 0.70
CA THR A 100 -25.86 5.44 1.11
C THR A 100 -25.89 4.64 2.41
N VAL A 101 -24.80 3.94 2.72
CA VAL A 101 -24.62 3.32 4.03
C VAL A 101 -24.70 4.38 5.13
N ASP A 102 -25.45 4.10 6.20
CA ASP A 102 -25.55 4.99 7.35
C ASP A 102 -24.23 5.00 8.12
N GLU A 103 -23.70 6.20 8.38
CA GLU A 103 -22.46 6.41 9.11
C GLU A 103 -22.49 5.78 10.51
N ALA A 104 -23.67 5.70 11.15
CA ALA A 104 -23.84 5.09 12.45
C ALA A 104 -23.55 3.58 12.46
N TRP A 105 -23.52 2.93 11.28
CA TRP A 105 -23.17 1.51 11.15
C TRP A 105 -21.67 1.29 10.90
N CYS A 106 -20.92 2.37 10.63
CA CYS A 106 -19.54 2.31 10.21
C CYS A 106 -18.57 2.48 11.39
N SER A 107 -17.60 1.58 11.49
CA SER A 107 -16.45 1.75 12.38
C SER A 107 -15.42 2.68 11.75
N THR A 108 -14.79 3.55 12.54
CA THR A 108 -13.65 4.33 12.05
C THR A 108 -12.47 3.39 11.77
N ILE A 109 -11.76 3.59 10.65
CA ILE A 109 -10.50 2.90 10.41
C ILE A 109 -9.49 3.38 11.46
N GLN A 110 -9.15 2.51 12.40
CA GLN A 110 -8.29 2.85 13.53
C GLN A 110 -7.43 1.66 13.93
N ALA A 111 -6.17 1.94 14.25
CA ALA A 111 -5.21 1.00 14.77
C ALA A 111 -5.41 0.83 16.28
N LYS A 112 -5.35 -0.43 16.72
CA LYS A 112 -5.25 -0.81 18.12
C LYS A 112 -3.97 -1.61 18.28
N ASP A 113 -3.12 -1.21 19.22
CA ASP A 113 -1.81 -1.85 19.45
C ASP A 113 -0.96 -1.94 18.17
N ASN A 114 -1.00 -0.87 17.36
CA ASN A 114 -0.37 -0.76 16.04
C ASN A 114 -0.87 -1.77 14.98
N VAL A 115 -2.07 -2.30 15.15
CA VAL A 115 -2.73 -3.19 14.20
C VAL A 115 -4.03 -2.57 13.70
N VAL A 116 -4.19 -2.47 12.38
CA VAL A 116 -5.48 -2.14 11.74
C VAL A 116 -6.15 -3.45 11.34
N HIS A 117 -7.37 -3.67 11.84
CA HIS A 117 -8.12 -4.91 11.60
C HIS A 117 -9.45 -4.62 10.90
N PHE A 118 -9.67 -5.29 9.78
CA PHE A 118 -10.91 -5.26 9.03
C PHE A 118 -11.61 -6.62 9.09
N ASP A 119 -12.80 -6.67 9.67
CA ASP A 119 -13.64 -7.86 9.72
C ASP A 119 -14.54 -7.92 8.50
N ASN A 120 -14.74 -9.13 7.96
CA ASN A 120 -15.77 -9.37 6.96
C ASN A 120 -17.17 -9.04 7.50
N GLU A 121 -18.07 -8.65 6.60
CA GLU A 121 -19.46 -8.27 6.91
C GLU A 121 -19.59 -7.04 7.82
N LYS A 122 -18.57 -6.16 7.81
CA LYS A 122 -18.60 -4.88 8.53
C LYS A 122 -18.40 -3.68 7.60
N TYR A 123 -18.92 -2.54 8.06
CA TYR A 123 -18.71 -1.26 7.41
C TYR A 123 -17.64 -0.44 8.12
N TYR A 124 -16.89 0.32 7.32
CA TYR A 124 -15.84 1.21 7.78
C TYR A 124 -16.04 2.62 7.23
N LYS A 125 -15.51 3.61 7.93
CA LYS A 125 -15.52 5.00 7.48
C LYS A 125 -14.16 5.67 7.62
N TYR A 126 -13.92 6.63 6.74
CA TYR A 126 -12.75 7.48 6.73
C TYR A 126 -13.15 8.88 6.26
N THR A 127 -12.71 9.92 6.98
CA THR A 127 -12.90 11.30 6.57
C THR A 127 -11.58 11.80 6.00
N ASP A 128 -11.59 12.22 4.73
CA ASP A 128 -10.37 12.72 4.11
C ASP A 128 -10.02 14.15 4.56
N LYS A 129 -8.85 14.64 4.12
CA LYS A 129 -8.35 15.98 4.44
C LYS A 129 -9.28 17.12 4.00
N ASP A 130 -10.14 16.87 3.02
CA ASP A 130 -11.09 17.85 2.49
C ASP A 130 -12.42 17.79 3.27
N GLY A 131 -12.50 16.96 4.32
CA GLY A 131 -13.68 16.76 5.16
C GLY A 131 -14.72 15.84 4.52
N CYS A 132 -14.40 15.15 3.43
CA CYS A 132 -15.32 14.24 2.76
C CYS A 132 -15.38 12.90 3.49
N LEU A 133 -16.59 12.48 3.86
CA LEU A 133 -16.83 11.17 4.45
C LEU A 133 -16.87 10.10 3.36
N HIS A 134 -16.05 9.07 3.51
CA HIS A 134 -16.05 7.86 2.72
C HIS A 134 -16.54 6.69 3.58
N THR A 135 -17.39 5.84 3.00
CA THR A 135 -17.83 4.58 3.62
C THR A 135 -17.38 3.39 2.78
N PHE A 136 -17.10 2.29 3.45
CA PHE A 136 -16.57 1.07 2.86
C PHE A 136 -17.28 -0.14 3.44
N SER A 137 -17.35 -1.22 2.67
CA SER A 137 -17.68 -2.56 3.11
C SER A 137 -16.42 -3.42 3.11
N CYS A 138 -16.19 -4.17 4.18
CA CYS A 138 -15.20 -5.24 4.17
C CYS A 138 -15.90 -6.58 3.96
N ASP A 139 -15.53 -7.27 2.91
CA ASP A 139 -16.06 -8.60 2.58
C ASP A 139 -15.07 -9.36 1.69
N HIS A 140 -15.10 -10.70 1.77
CA HIS A 140 -14.13 -11.57 1.10
C HIS A 140 -12.67 -11.12 1.32
N ASP A 141 -12.37 -10.74 2.56
CA ASP A 141 -11.07 -10.27 3.02
C ASP A 141 -10.59 -8.98 2.34
N ARG A 142 -11.50 -8.13 1.84
CA ARG A 142 -11.14 -6.87 1.17
C ARG A 142 -12.07 -5.73 1.51
N LEU A 143 -11.49 -4.55 1.65
CA LEU A 143 -12.24 -3.30 1.65
C LEU A 143 -12.68 -2.95 0.23
N THR A 144 -13.93 -2.55 0.09
CA THR A 144 -14.51 -2.07 -1.16
C THR A 144 -15.48 -0.92 -0.88
N GLN A 145 -15.86 -0.19 -1.92
CA GLN A 145 -17.04 0.66 -1.82
C GLN A 145 -18.28 -0.22 -1.63
N PRO A 146 -19.27 0.20 -0.82
CA PRO A 146 -20.50 -0.55 -0.64
C PRO A 146 -21.15 -0.89 -1.98
N TYR A 147 -21.55 -2.15 -2.16
CA TYR A 147 -22.17 -2.61 -3.40
C TYR A 147 -23.42 -1.78 -3.75
N SER A 148 -24.17 -1.34 -2.74
CA SER A 148 -25.31 -0.44 -2.89
C SER A 148 -24.95 0.86 -3.59
N ASP A 149 -23.77 1.43 -3.32
CA ASP A 149 -23.31 2.66 -3.97
C ASP A 149 -22.87 2.39 -5.41
N LEU A 150 -22.22 1.24 -5.65
CA LEU A 150 -21.84 0.80 -6.99
C LEU A 150 -23.07 0.68 -7.91
N ILE A 151 -24.10 -0.07 -7.50
CA ILE A 151 -25.29 -0.31 -8.34
C ILE A 151 -26.21 0.92 -8.44
N SER A 152 -26.07 1.88 -7.53
CA SER A 152 -26.80 3.15 -7.58
C SER A 152 -26.11 4.22 -8.42
N GLY A 153 -24.94 3.91 -9.01
CA GLY A 153 -24.15 4.86 -9.80
C GLY A 153 -23.41 5.91 -8.97
N ARG A 154 -23.16 5.64 -7.68
CA ARG A 154 -22.42 6.51 -6.74
C ARG A 154 -20.96 6.09 -6.57
N GLN A 155 -20.35 5.54 -7.62
CA GLN A 155 -18.94 5.19 -7.61
C GLN A 155 -18.07 6.43 -7.34
N ASN A 156 -17.08 6.28 -6.46
CA ASN A 156 -16.16 7.35 -6.09
C ASN A 156 -14.71 6.87 -6.26
N SER A 157 -13.94 7.56 -7.11
CA SER A 157 -12.54 7.20 -7.39
C SER A 157 -11.64 7.35 -6.17
N LYS A 158 -11.89 8.34 -5.31
CA LYS A 158 -11.12 8.55 -4.07
C LYS A 158 -11.38 7.42 -3.07
N SER A 159 -12.63 7.00 -2.91
CA SER A 159 -12.97 5.83 -2.10
C SER A 159 -12.26 4.57 -2.61
N TYR A 160 -12.20 4.37 -3.93
CA TYR A 160 -11.44 3.26 -4.52
C TYR A 160 -9.96 3.33 -4.16
N GLU A 161 -9.30 4.47 -4.34
CA GLU A 161 -7.88 4.64 -3.99
C GLU A 161 -7.61 4.42 -2.49
N ILE A 162 -8.51 4.82 -1.59
CA ILE A 162 -8.38 4.55 -0.15
C ILE A 162 -8.49 3.06 0.13
N THR A 163 -9.49 2.37 -0.43
CA THR A 163 -9.65 0.91 -0.21
C THR A 163 -8.47 0.12 -0.79
N LYS A 164 -7.94 0.54 -1.95
CA LYS A 164 -6.79 -0.08 -2.59
C LYS A 164 -5.54 0.01 -1.70
N PHE A 165 -5.29 1.13 -1.03
CA PHE A 165 -4.17 1.29 -0.11
C PHE A 165 -4.18 0.22 0.99
N TRP A 166 -5.31 0.09 1.69
CA TRP A 166 -5.49 -0.89 2.77
C TRP A 166 -5.46 -2.33 2.25
N ASN A 167 -6.06 -2.60 1.10
CA ASN A 167 -6.03 -3.93 0.48
C ASN A 167 -4.62 -4.35 0.10
N MET A 168 -3.81 -3.43 -0.45
CA MET A 168 -2.40 -3.71 -0.75
C MET A 168 -1.64 -4.05 0.53
N LEU A 169 -1.80 -3.25 1.59
CA LEU A 169 -1.16 -3.53 2.87
C LEU A 169 -1.66 -4.83 3.54
N SER A 170 -2.92 -5.22 3.37
CA SER A 170 -3.40 -6.47 3.96
C SER A 170 -2.80 -7.73 3.31
N GLN A 171 -2.27 -7.63 2.09
CA GLN A 171 -1.84 -8.78 1.28
C GLN A 171 -0.35 -8.74 0.92
N ASP A 172 0.09 -7.70 0.22
CA ASP A 172 1.49 -7.48 -0.14
C ASP A 172 1.71 -6.01 -0.54
N GLY A 173 2.52 -5.32 0.27
CA GLY A 173 2.81 -3.90 0.13
C GLY A 173 4.00 -3.59 -0.78
N THR A 174 4.63 -4.58 -1.42
CA THR A 174 5.87 -4.40 -2.22
C THR A 174 5.81 -3.21 -3.18
N TYR A 175 4.67 -3.03 -3.84
CA TYR A 175 4.50 -2.01 -4.89
C TYR A 175 3.79 -0.75 -4.41
N LEU A 176 3.65 -0.55 -3.10
CA LEU A 176 2.89 0.57 -2.54
C LEU A 176 3.44 1.93 -3.02
N GLY A 177 4.76 2.06 -3.10
CA GLY A 177 5.46 3.26 -3.59
C GLY A 177 5.25 3.58 -5.08
N LEU A 178 4.71 2.65 -5.88
CA LEU A 178 4.33 2.94 -7.28
C LEU A 178 2.98 3.64 -7.41
N TYR A 179 2.14 3.57 -6.37
CA TYR A 179 0.77 4.09 -6.40
C TYR A 179 0.54 5.24 -5.42
N TYR A 180 1.29 5.30 -4.33
CA TYR A 180 1.13 6.30 -3.29
C TYR A 180 2.48 6.95 -3.00
N SER A 181 2.51 8.28 -2.94
CA SER A 181 3.67 9.01 -2.47
C SER A 181 3.98 8.68 -1.02
N ALA A 182 5.22 8.89 -0.58
CA ALA A 182 5.58 8.70 0.83
C ALA A 182 4.69 9.54 1.77
N THR A 183 4.35 10.77 1.38
CA THR A 183 3.45 11.64 2.14
C THR A 183 2.05 11.05 2.28
N GLU A 184 1.47 10.50 1.21
CA GLU A 184 0.15 9.86 1.27
C GLU A 184 0.15 8.58 2.10
N GLN A 185 1.20 7.76 1.97
CA GLN A 185 1.36 6.56 2.79
C GLN A 185 1.40 6.94 4.28
N LYS A 186 2.26 7.90 4.66
CA LYS A 186 2.35 8.40 6.04
C LYS A 186 1.02 8.97 6.52
N GLN A 187 0.34 9.72 5.67
CA GLN A 187 -0.98 10.27 6.01
C GLN A 187 -1.97 9.14 6.36
N PHE A 188 -2.17 8.16 5.50
CA PHE A 188 -3.13 7.09 5.77
C PHE A 188 -2.78 6.27 7.02
N LEU A 189 -1.49 5.98 7.23
CA LEU A 189 -1.03 5.28 8.44
C LEU A 189 -1.29 6.13 9.69
N ASN A 190 -0.93 7.41 9.67
CA ASN A 190 -1.10 8.33 10.79
C ASN A 190 -2.58 8.61 11.10
N ASP A 191 -3.43 8.75 10.07
CA ASP A 191 -4.87 8.97 10.22
C ASP A 191 -5.55 7.75 10.87
N ALA A 192 -5.05 6.54 10.60
CA ALA A 192 -5.46 5.33 11.31
C ALA A 192 -4.84 5.22 12.71
N GLY A 193 -3.89 6.08 13.10
CA GLY A 193 -3.21 6.01 14.39
C GLY A 193 -2.09 4.98 14.47
N ILE A 194 -1.58 4.51 13.31
CA ILE A 194 -0.36 3.69 13.25
C ILE A 194 0.83 4.59 13.58
N LYS A 195 1.72 4.08 14.44
CA LYS A 195 2.97 4.70 14.87
C LYS A 195 4.17 4.03 14.20
N GLU A 196 5.27 4.77 14.14
CA GLU A 196 6.58 4.27 13.69
C GLU A 196 6.97 2.97 14.41
N GLY A 197 7.71 2.11 13.71
CA GLY A 197 8.04 0.76 14.18
C GLY A 197 7.15 -0.33 13.56
N PHE A 198 7.09 -1.50 14.19
CA PHE A 198 6.33 -2.64 13.64
C PHE A 198 4.83 -2.42 13.74
N PHE A 199 4.13 -2.69 12.64
CA PHE A 199 2.67 -2.63 12.54
C PHE A 199 2.14 -3.78 11.68
N SER A 200 0.85 -4.06 11.81
CA SER A 200 0.17 -5.07 10.99
C SER A 200 -1.11 -4.51 10.38
N VAL A 201 -1.44 -5.01 9.18
CA VAL A 201 -2.74 -4.78 8.55
C VAL A 201 -3.40 -6.13 8.32
N GLU A 202 -4.63 -6.26 8.82
CA GLU A 202 -5.42 -7.49 8.78
C GLU A 202 -6.75 -7.23 8.10
N SER A 203 -7.17 -8.14 7.22
CA SER A 203 -8.45 -8.07 6.53
C SER A 203 -9.00 -9.48 6.39
N GLY A 204 -9.96 -9.83 7.24
CA GLY A 204 -10.47 -11.20 7.41
C GLY A 204 -9.34 -12.20 7.61
N SER A 205 -9.13 -13.13 6.67
CA SER A 205 -8.04 -14.13 6.76
C SER A 205 -6.65 -13.61 6.39
N ARG A 206 -6.55 -12.41 5.81
CA ARG A 206 -5.28 -11.83 5.37
C ARG A 206 -4.61 -11.08 6.51
N LYS A 207 -3.30 -11.27 6.64
CA LYS A 207 -2.46 -10.54 7.58
C LYS A 207 -1.09 -10.31 6.96
N GLN A 208 -0.58 -9.10 7.10
CA GLN A 208 0.80 -8.79 6.75
C GLN A 208 1.42 -7.84 7.77
N ASP A 209 2.68 -8.13 8.11
CA ASP A 209 3.49 -7.35 9.05
C ASP A 209 4.49 -6.47 8.29
N TYR A 210 4.67 -5.25 8.80
CA TYR A 210 5.53 -4.23 8.24
C TYR A 210 6.28 -3.49 9.33
N PHE A 211 7.31 -2.77 8.92
CA PHE A 211 7.99 -1.76 9.68
C PHE A 211 7.70 -0.39 9.06
N TYR A 212 7.13 0.52 9.84
CA TYR A 212 6.91 1.91 9.45
C TYR A 212 8.22 2.68 9.66
N SER A 213 8.91 2.93 8.54
CA SER A 213 10.21 3.62 8.48
C SER A 213 10.08 5.07 8.02
N ASN A 214 10.96 5.92 8.53
CA ASN A 214 11.24 7.27 8.02
C ASN A 214 12.51 7.34 7.15
N GLY A 215 13.22 6.22 7.03
CA GLY A 215 14.46 6.10 6.28
C GLY A 215 14.28 5.95 4.77
N ASN A 216 15.34 5.46 4.13
CA ASN A 216 15.47 5.50 2.67
C ASN A 216 14.87 4.28 1.93
N ALA A 217 14.29 3.30 2.65
CA ALA A 217 13.75 2.07 2.06
C ALA A 217 12.25 2.15 1.70
N GLY A 218 11.60 3.27 1.97
CA GLY A 218 10.15 3.45 1.82
C GLY A 218 9.43 3.46 3.17
N VAL A 219 8.13 3.80 3.15
CA VAL A 219 7.37 4.05 4.38
C VAL A 219 6.94 2.76 5.07
N ALA A 220 6.41 1.79 4.32
CA ALA A 220 5.97 0.49 4.84
C ALA A 220 6.85 -0.64 4.31
N VAL A 221 7.91 -0.98 5.04
CA VAL A 221 8.85 -2.05 4.67
C VAL A 221 8.32 -3.38 5.19
N ARG A 222 8.32 -4.46 4.39
CA ARG A 222 7.79 -5.74 4.89
C ARG A 222 8.70 -6.28 5.99
N LYS A 223 8.12 -6.96 6.98
CA LYS A 223 8.89 -7.50 8.11
C LYS A 223 10.05 -8.38 7.66
N PHE A 224 9.89 -9.22 6.64
CA PHE A 224 11.00 -10.07 6.18
C PHE A 224 12.15 -9.26 5.56
N GLU A 225 11.86 -8.11 4.92
CA GLU A 225 12.87 -7.23 4.34
C GLU A 225 13.62 -6.51 5.46
N TYR A 226 12.90 -6.06 6.49
CA TYR A 226 13.49 -5.56 7.72
C TYR A 226 14.41 -6.62 8.35
N ASP A 227 13.91 -7.84 8.57
CA ASP A 227 14.66 -8.93 9.21
C ASP A 227 15.93 -9.28 8.44
N ALA A 228 15.85 -9.30 7.10
CA ALA A 228 17.01 -9.57 6.25
C ALA A 228 18.09 -8.48 6.39
N VAL A 229 17.71 -7.19 6.38
CA VAL A 229 18.67 -6.08 6.51
C VAL A 229 19.22 -6.01 7.93
N TYR A 230 18.39 -6.25 8.93
CA TYR A 230 18.80 -6.34 10.32
C TYR A 230 19.86 -7.45 10.52
N ASP A 231 19.64 -8.64 9.96
CA ASP A 231 20.63 -9.73 9.98
C ASP A 231 21.94 -9.36 9.27
N MET A 232 21.86 -8.61 8.16
CA MET A 232 23.05 -8.10 7.48
C MET A 232 23.89 -7.18 8.37
N TYR A 233 23.26 -6.34 9.20
CA TYR A 233 23.98 -5.37 10.04
C TYR A 233 24.51 -6.01 11.33
N THR A 234 23.74 -6.92 11.93
CA THR A 234 24.01 -7.46 13.27
C THR A 234 24.76 -8.79 13.24
N ASN A 235 24.57 -9.64 12.22
CA ASN A 235 25.15 -10.98 12.18
C ASN A 235 26.15 -11.17 11.03
N ARG A 236 25.97 -10.47 9.91
CA ARG A 236 26.78 -10.66 8.68
C ARG A 236 27.58 -9.41 8.28
N GLY A 237 27.80 -8.50 9.22
CA GLY A 237 28.35 -7.17 8.96
C GLY A 237 29.75 -7.15 8.35
N SER A 238 30.57 -8.20 8.50
CA SER A 238 31.91 -8.27 7.92
C SER A 238 31.94 -8.18 6.38
N ALA A 239 30.87 -8.59 5.69
CA ALA A 239 30.75 -8.43 4.25
C ALA A 239 30.31 -7.01 3.83
N LEU A 240 29.49 -6.36 4.65
CA LEU A 240 28.89 -5.05 4.33
C LEU A 240 29.78 -3.89 4.79
N PHE A 241 30.42 -4.02 5.94
CA PHE A 241 31.18 -2.96 6.60
C PHE A 241 32.70 -3.15 6.50
N ASN A 242 33.19 -3.93 5.52
CA ASN A 242 34.62 -4.19 5.33
C ASN A 242 35.46 -2.93 5.05
N LYS A 243 34.85 -1.89 4.46
CA LYS A 243 35.52 -0.61 4.14
C LYS A 243 35.56 0.40 5.29
N TYR A 244 34.92 0.11 6.41
CA TYR A 244 34.90 1.01 7.58
C TYR A 244 35.95 0.59 8.60
N GLU A 245 36.39 1.51 9.46
CA GLU A 245 37.30 1.16 10.55
C GLU A 245 36.52 0.57 11.72
N VAL A 246 37.07 -0.44 12.39
CA VAL A 246 36.53 -0.83 13.71
C VAL A 246 36.58 0.40 14.61
N GLY A 247 35.50 0.66 15.36
CA GLY A 247 35.30 1.89 16.11
C GLY A 247 34.59 3.01 15.34
N SER A 248 34.31 2.86 14.04
CA SER A 248 33.51 3.83 13.28
C SER A 248 32.10 3.93 13.86
N VAL A 249 31.57 5.15 13.94
CA VAL A 249 30.23 5.42 14.48
C VAL A 249 29.23 5.63 13.35
N PHE A 250 28.19 4.80 13.35
CA PHE A 250 27.03 4.91 12.47
C PHE A 250 25.89 5.57 13.23
N LYS A 251 25.10 6.42 12.55
CA LYS A 251 23.86 6.94 13.15
C LYS A 251 22.68 6.20 12.55
N ILE A 252 21.84 5.59 13.38
CA ILE A 252 20.66 4.84 12.96
C ILE A 252 19.47 5.32 13.79
N GLY A 253 18.42 5.83 13.15
CA GLY A 253 17.26 6.39 13.85
C GLY A 253 17.65 7.51 14.82
N GLY A 254 18.67 8.30 14.48
CA GLY A 254 19.25 9.34 15.33
C GLY A 254 20.14 8.86 16.50
N LYS A 255 20.33 7.56 16.70
CA LYS A 255 21.19 6.98 17.75
C LYS A 255 22.54 6.53 17.19
N GLU A 256 23.59 6.61 17.99
CA GLU A 256 24.94 6.23 17.60
C GLU A 256 25.23 4.76 17.92
N TYR A 257 25.78 4.03 16.94
CA TYR A 257 26.19 2.64 17.05
C TYR A 257 27.62 2.49 16.56
N THR A 258 28.47 1.87 17.38
CA THR A 258 29.89 1.69 17.06
C THR A 258 30.12 0.32 16.42
N LEU A 259 30.88 0.31 15.32
CA LEU A 259 31.29 -0.92 14.65
C LEU A 259 32.28 -1.70 15.52
N ASN A 260 31.90 -2.91 15.94
CA ASN A 260 32.73 -3.75 16.81
C ASN A 260 33.86 -4.48 16.04
N GLU A 261 34.68 -5.25 16.76
CA GLU A 261 35.82 -5.99 16.18
C GLU A 261 35.40 -7.01 15.11
N ASP A 262 34.21 -7.60 15.25
CA ASP A 262 33.59 -8.49 14.27
C ASP A 262 33.00 -7.77 13.05
N ARG A 263 33.09 -6.43 13.02
CA ARG A 263 32.46 -5.55 12.03
C ARG A 263 30.95 -5.69 11.98
N LYS A 264 30.31 -5.80 13.14
CA LYS A 264 28.86 -5.81 13.34
C LYS A 264 28.43 -4.59 14.14
N LEU A 265 27.14 -4.23 14.06
CA LEU A 265 26.53 -3.21 14.90
C LEU A 265 25.60 -3.88 15.92
N ASP A 266 25.71 -3.49 17.19
CA ASP A 266 24.80 -3.96 18.25
C ASP A 266 23.57 -3.05 18.30
N ILE A 267 22.62 -3.32 17.40
CA ILE A 267 21.41 -2.53 17.20
C ILE A 267 20.24 -3.29 17.84
N PRO A 268 19.45 -2.68 18.74
CA PRO A 268 18.21 -3.29 19.21
C PRO A 268 17.25 -3.60 18.06
N TYR A 269 16.60 -4.76 18.13
CA TYR A 269 15.57 -5.13 17.15
C TYR A 269 14.36 -4.18 17.25
N GLY A 270 13.94 -3.62 16.13
CA GLY A 270 12.87 -2.62 16.06
C GLY A 270 13.35 -1.17 15.90
N GLU A 271 14.65 -0.90 15.85
CA GLU A 271 15.17 0.41 15.44
C GLU A 271 14.96 0.64 13.93
N ASP A 272 14.83 1.90 13.49
CA ASP A 272 14.70 2.24 12.07
C ASP A 272 16.07 2.13 11.36
N ILE A 273 16.47 0.90 11.06
CA ILE A 273 17.73 0.55 10.39
C ILE A 273 17.85 1.15 8.98
N PHE A 274 16.75 1.66 8.41
CA PHE A 274 16.75 2.30 7.10
C PHE A 274 17.02 3.82 7.19
N ASP A 275 16.91 4.43 8.38
CA ASP A 275 17.39 5.78 8.68
C ASP A 275 18.86 5.73 9.14
N ILE A 276 19.71 5.16 8.28
CA ILE A 276 21.14 4.98 8.54
C ILE A 276 21.97 6.08 7.87
N GLN A 277 22.88 6.66 8.64
CA GLN A 277 23.89 7.61 8.17
C GLN A 277 25.26 6.95 8.34
N PHE A 278 25.93 6.77 7.20
CA PHE A 278 27.22 6.11 7.13
C PHE A 278 28.36 7.10 7.49
N PRO A 279 29.36 6.68 8.28
CA PRO A 279 30.57 7.45 8.49
C PRO A 279 31.42 7.53 7.21
N GLN A 280 32.51 8.30 7.22
CA GLN A 280 33.46 8.28 6.11
C GLN A 280 34.12 6.90 5.99
N MET A 281 34.24 6.42 4.75
CA MET A 281 34.98 5.19 4.47
C MET A 281 36.48 5.42 4.62
N LYS A 282 37.23 4.35 4.87
CA LYS A 282 38.69 4.37 4.70
C LYS A 282 39.01 4.91 3.30
N SER A 283 39.92 5.89 3.22
CA SER A 283 40.50 6.28 1.94
C SER A 283 41.35 5.13 1.43
N ASP A 284 41.09 4.65 0.22
CA ASP A 284 41.96 3.70 -0.46
C ASP A 284 43.31 4.40 -0.71
N VAL A 285 44.35 3.99 0.04
CA VAL A 285 45.76 4.36 -0.20
C VAL A 285 46.42 3.26 -1.01
#